data_AF-A0A0C1RMY3-F1
#
_entry.id   AF-A0A0C1RMY3-F1
#
_cell.length_a   1.000
_cell.length_b   1.000
_cell.length_c   1.000
_cell.angle_alpha   90.00
_cell.angle_beta   90.00
_cell.angle_gamma   90.00
#
_symmetry.space_group_name_H-M   'P 1'
#
loop_
_entity.id
_entity.type
_entity.pdbx_description
1 polymer ?
#
loop_
_entity_poly.entity_id
_entity_poly.type
_entity_poly.pdbx_seq_one_letter_code
_entity_poly.pdbx_strand_id
1 'polypeptide(L)'
;MCLILFAYKVHPSYRLILAANRDEFYERSSLPADFWEDQQNMLAGRDLKEGGTWLGVTKEGKLAAVTNYRDPSAFKSNAPSRGKLVSRYLIGKQSAGGYLEEVSSQADKYN
;
A
#
# COMPACT_ATOMS: atom_id res chain seq x y z
N MET A 1 15.33 -0.91 3.35
CA MET A 1 14.42 0.16 3.76
C MET A 1 13.57 0.60 2.58
N CYS A 2 12.25 0.57 2.68
CA CYS A 2 11.36 1.18 1.67
C CYS A 2 11.38 2.71 1.81
N LEU A 3 11.29 3.41 0.69
CA LEU A 3 11.17 4.87 0.61
C LEU A 3 9.98 5.22 -0.28
N ILE A 4 9.37 6.35 0.05
CA ILE A 4 8.42 7.05 -0.81
C ILE A 4 8.96 8.46 -0.97
N LEU A 5 9.16 8.86 -2.22
CA LEU A 5 9.48 10.23 -2.61
C LEU A 5 8.27 10.80 -3.32
N PHE A 6 7.92 12.04 -2.99
CA PHE A 6 6.86 12.73 -3.70
C PHE A 6 7.21 14.20 -3.95
N ALA A 7 6.69 14.70 -5.06
CA ALA A 7 6.74 16.10 -5.43
C ALA A 7 5.30 16.57 -5.67
N TYR A 8 4.81 17.49 -4.83
CA TYR A 8 3.43 17.93 -4.84
C TYR A 8 3.33 19.40 -5.25
N LYS A 9 2.61 19.69 -6.34
CA LYS A 9 2.40 21.05 -6.89
C LYS A 9 3.68 21.85 -7.16
N VAL A 10 4.78 21.16 -7.45
CA VAL A 10 6.07 21.79 -7.79
C VAL A 10 6.50 21.57 -9.24
N HIS A 11 5.81 20.69 -9.98
CA HIS A 11 6.08 20.45 -11.40
C HIS A 11 4.99 21.09 -12.27
N PRO A 12 5.32 21.77 -13.39
CA PRO A 12 4.35 22.47 -14.21
C PRO A 12 3.28 21.55 -14.82
N SER A 13 3.65 20.31 -15.19
CA SER A 13 2.74 19.36 -15.86
C SER A 13 2.09 18.32 -14.93
N TYR A 14 2.62 18.12 -13.72
CA TYR A 14 2.20 17.03 -12.84
C TYR A 14 1.86 17.59 -11.46
N ARG A 15 0.59 17.43 -11.05
CA ARG A 15 0.14 17.88 -9.71
C ARG A 15 0.78 17.07 -8.59
N LEU A 16 1.05 15.78 -8.85
CA LEU A 16 1.74 14.88 -7.94
C LEU A 16 2.63 13.95 -8.77
N ILE A 17 3.90 13.86 -8.39
CA ILE A 17 4.82 12.81 -8.82
C ILE A 17 5.11 11.97 -7.57
N LEU A 18 4.98 10.66 -7.66
CA LEU A 18 5.29 9.73 -6.58
C LEU A 18 6.19 8.61 -7.11
N ALA A 19 7.29 8.37 -6.42
CA ALA A 19 8.20 7.26 -6.67
C ALA A 19 8.37 6.48 -5.37
N ALA A 20 8.28 5.16 -5.43
CA ALA A 20 8.46 4.31 -4.26
C ALA A 20 9.33 3.11 -4.60
N ASN A 21 10.26 2.78 -3.71
CA ASN A 21 10.94 1.48 -3.75
C ASN A 21 10.36 0.57 -2.68
N ARG A 22 10.06 -0.68 -3.09
CA ARG A 22 9.81 -1.77 -2.17
C ARG A 22 11.11 -2.52 -1.96
N ASP A 23 11.75 -2.33 -0.81
CA ASP A 23 12.89 -3.12 -0.40
C ASP A 23 12.41 -4.29 0.49
N GLU A 24 12.49 -5.49 -0.07
CA GLU A 24 11.91 -6.71 0.47
C GLU A 24 12.70 -7.94 0.03
N PHE A 25 12.55 -9.05 0.75
CA PHE A 25 13.24 -10.31 0.45
C PHE A 25 12.96 -10.81 -0.97
N TYR A 26 14.02 -11.25 -1.67
CA TYR A 26 13.93 -11.82 -3.02
C TYR A 26 12.99 -13.02 -3.11
N GLU A 27 12.89 -13.82 -2.04
CA GLU A 27 12.01 -14.99 -1.97
C GLU A 27 10.52 -14.62 -1.87
N ARG A 28 10.18 -13.35 -1.63
CA ARG A 28 8.80 -12.89 -1.54
C ARG A 28 8.27 -12.55 -2.92
N SER A 29 7.78 -13.58 -3.61
CA SER A 29 7.17 -13.50 -4.94
C SER A 29 6.10 -12.41 -5.03
N SER A 30 6.13 -11.66 -6.14
CA SER A 30 5.15 -10.62 -6.45
C SER A 30 4.94 -10.48 -7.95
N LEU A 31 3.75 -10.03 -8.35
CA LEU A 31 3.47 -9.62 -9.71
C LEU A 31 3.80 -8.12 -9.92
N PRO A 32 4.22 -7.73 -11.13
CA PRO A 32 4.40 -6.33 -11.50
C PRO A 32 3.07 -5.56 -11.39
N ALA A 33 3.15 -4.23 -11.47
CA ALA A 33 1.96 -3.39 -11.44
C ALA A 33 1.12 -3.61 -12.69
N ASP A 34 -0.15 -3.99 -12.48
CA ASP A 34 -1.14 -4.14 -13.53
C ASP A 34 -2.54 -3.89 -12.97
N PHE A 35 -3.54 -3.78 -13.86
CA PHE A 35 -4.94 -3.86 -13.47
C PHE A 35 -5.27 -5.30 -13.11
N TRP A 36 -5.52 -5.55 -11.84
CA TRP A 36 -5.77 -6.92 -11.36
C TRP A 36 -7.04 -7.49 -11.98
N GLU A 37 -7.00 -8.73 -12.48
CA GLU A 37 -8.15 -9.43 -13.08
C GLU A 37 -9.41 -9.38 -12.20
N ASP A 38 -9.24 -9.59 -10.89
CA ASP A 38 -10.31 -9.54 -9.89
C ASP A 38 -10.70 -8.13 -9.46
N GLN A 39 -9.90 -7.11 -9.78
CA GLN A 39 -10.09 -5.71 -9.36
C GLN A 39 -9.60 -4.71 -10.44
N GLN A 40 -10.28 -4.69 -11.59
CA GLN A 40 -9.93 -3.91 -12.79
C GLN A 40 -9.94 -2.37 -12.63
N ASN A 41 -10.33 -1.90 -11.45
CA ASN A 41 -10.32 -0.48 -11.11
C ASN A 41 -8.99 -0.02 -10.47
N MET A 42 -8.17 -0.96 -10.01
CA MET A 42 -6.94 -0.69 -9.27
C MET A 42 -5.73 -1.08 -10.11
N LEU A 43 -4.78 -0.15 -10.28
CA LEU A 43 -3.45 -0.41 -10.82
C LEU A 43 -2.47 -0.56 -9.65
N ALA A 44 -1.92 -1.75 -9.45
CA ALA A 44 -1.01 -2.04 -8.33
C ALA A 44 -0.16 -3.29 -8.59
N GLY A 45 1.03 -3.37 -7.97
CA GLY A 45 1.75 -4.65 -7.88
C GLY A 45 1.06 -5.59 -6.89
N ARG A 46 1.16 -6.91 -7.04
CA ARG A 46 0.49 -7.88 -6.16
C ARG A 46 1.50 -8.71 -5.38
N ASP A 47 1.38 -8.75 -4.06
CA ASP A 47 2.13 -9.69 -3.22
C ASP A 47 1.50 -11.08 -3.34
N LEU A 48 2.27 -12.07 -3.80
CA LEU A 48 1.79 -13.44 -3.98
C LEU A 48 1.92 -14.30 -2.72
N LYS A 49 2.72 -13.86 -1.73
CA LYS A 49 2.92 -14.61 -0.49
C LYS A 49 1.80 -14.36 0.51
N GLU A 50 1.47 -13.10 0.74
CA GLU A 50 0.48 -12.68 1.74
C GLU A 50 -0.78 -12.05 1.14
N GLY A 51 -0.77 -11.77 -0.16
CA GLY A 51 -1.80 -10.95 -0.80
C GLY A 51 -1.65 -9.45 -0.50
N GLY A 52 -2.45 -8.65 -1.21
CA GLY A 52 -2.44 -7.19 -1.08
C GLY A 52 -1.34 -6.52 -1.93
N THR A 53 -1.08 -5.25 -1.62
CA THR A 53 -0.13 -4.42 -2.36
C THR A 53 0.60 -3.42 -1.46
N TRP A 54 1.72 -2.89 -1.92
CA TRP A 54 2.52 -1.88 -1.22
C TRP A 54 2.30 -0.47 -1.76
N LEU A 55 1.83 -0.34 -3.00
CA LEU A 55 1.52 0.92 -3.67
C LEU A 55 0.48 0.65 -4.76
N GLY A 56 -0.56 1.45 -4.80
CA GLY A 56 -1.54 1.38 -5.87
C GLY A 56 -2.37 2.64 -6.02
N VAL A 57 -2.99 2.76 -7.18
CA VAL A 57 -3.89 3.86 -7.55
C VAL A 57 -5.16 3.31 -8.20
N THR A 58 -6.30 3.95 -7.98
CA THR A 58 -7.55 3.61 -8.71
C THR A 58 -7.85 4.58 -9.84
N LYS A 59 -8.74 4.21 -10.77
CA LYS A 59 -9.16 5.09 -11.87
C LYS A 59 -9.89 6.35 -11.38
N GLU A 60 -10.47 6.32 -10.18
CA GLU A 60 -11.10 7.48 -9.51
C GLU A 60 -10.11 8.32 -8.71
N GLY A 61 -8.82 7.96 -8.71
CA GLY A 61 -7.77 8.75 -8.08
C GLY A 61 -7.55 8.47 -6.59
N LYS A 62 -8.04 7.35 -6.05
CA LYS A 62 -7.56 6.87 -4.74
C LYS A 62 -6.11 6.44 -4.88
N LEU A 63 -5.27 6.86 -3.95
CA LEU A 63 -3.85 6.51 -3.88
C LEU A 63 -3.56 6.01 -2.46
N ALA A 64 -2.84 4.91 -2.34
CA ALA A 64 -2.34 4.43 -1.06
C ALA A 64 -1.03 3.68 -1.23
N ALA A 65 -0.21 3.76 -0.19
CA ALA A 65 1.08 3.11 -0.11
C ALA A 65 1.42 2.78 1.34
N VAL A 66 2.28 1.80 1.57
CA VAL A 66 2.91 1.56 2.89
C VAL A 66 4.41 1.63 2.75
N THR A 67 5.06 2.09 3.82
CA THR A 67 6.50 1.93 4.02
C THR A 67 6.78 0.83 5.04
N ASN A 68 8.03 0.39 5.10
CA ASN A 68 8.46 -0.55 6.13
C ASN A 68 8.58 0.19 7.46
N TYR A 69 7.92 -0.33 8.50
CA TYR A 69 8.27 -0.09 9.90
C TYR A 69 8.91 -1.37 10.45
N ARG A 70 10.08 -1.24 11.08
CA ARG A 70 10.86 -2.35 11.66
C ARG A 70 11.01 -2.10 13.16
N ASP A 71 10.30 -2.90 13.93
CA ASP A 71 10.48 -2.99 15.38
C ASP A 71 10.56 -4.48 15.78
N PRO A 72 11.77 -5.04 15.89
CA PRO A 72 11.95 -6.44 16.25
C PRO A 72 11.36 -6.80 17.62
N SER A 73 11.29 -5.83 18.54
CA SER A 73 10.78 -6.06 19.90
C SER A 73 9.25 -6.22 19.95
N ALA A 74 8.56 -5.70 18.94
CA ALA A 74 7.10 -5.73 18.82
C ALA A 74 6.58 -6.75 17.78
N PHE A 75 7.43 -7.67 17.32
CA PHE A 75 7.08 -8.64 16.28
C PHE A 75 6.01 -9.63 16.74
N LYS A 76 4.94 -9.72 15.96
CA LYS A 76 3.83 -10.65 16.14
C LYS A 76 3.81 -11.62 14.97
N SER A 77 3.98 -12.91 15.24
CA SER A 77 4.03 -13.96 14.21
C SER A 77 2.75 -14.07 13.39
N ASN A 78 1.61 -13.74 13.99
CA ASN A 78 0.28 -13.85 13.37
C ASN A 78 -0.31 -12.48 12.95
N ALA A 79 0.51 -11.43 12.83
CA ALA A 79 0.03 -10.13 12.38
C ALA A 79 -0.48 -10.21 10.93
N PRO A 80 -1.63 -9.57 10.60
CA PRO A 80 -2.07 -9.46 9.23
C PRO A 80 -1.06 -8.67 8.38
N SER A 81 -0.89 -9.07 7.11
CA SER A 81 -0.07 -8.29 6.17
C SER A 81 -0.58 -6.86 6.02
N ARG A 82 0.30 -5.87 6.26
CA ARG A 82 0.04 -4.45 6.02
C ARG A 82 -0.29 -4.15 4.55
N GLY A 83 0.16 -4.98 3.61
CA GLY A 83 -0.20 -4.82 2.20
C GLY A 83 -1.71 -4.93 1.95
N LYS A 84 -2.45 -5.61 2.85
CA LYS A 84 -3.91 -5.67 2.79
C LYS A 84 -4.57 -4.35 3.19
N LEU A 85 -3.90 -3.48 3.97
CA LEU A 85 -4.41 -2.15 4.28
C LEU A 85 -4.56 -1.32 2.99
N VAL A 86 -3.55 -1.37 2.13
CA VAL A 86 -3.55 -0.64 0.85
C VAL A 86 -4.64 -1.16 -0.06
N SER A 87 -4.68 -2.48 -0.33
CA SER A 87 -5.66 -3.03 -1.26
C SER A 87 -7.09 -2.86 -0.75
N ARG A 88 -7.34 -3.03 0.56
CA ARG A 88 -8.67 -2.79 1.16
C ARG A 88 -9.14 -1.35 0.97
N TYR A 89 -8.26 -0.37 1.19
CA TYR A 89 -8.62 1.04 0.97
C TYR A 89 -8.92 1.35 -0.49
N LEU A 90 -8.10 0.84 -1.41
CA LEU A 90 -8.24 1.07 -2.85
C LEU A 90 -9.53 0.45 -3.40
N ILE A 91 -9.91 -0.75 -2.95
CA ILE A 91 -11.14 -1.43 -3.39
C ILE A 91 -12.38 -0.89 -2.64
N GLY A 92 -12.21 -0.38 -1.44
CA GLY A 92 -13.30 0.13 -0.60
C GLY A 92 -13.87 1.46 -1.09
N LYS A 93 -14.99 1.89 -0.47
CA LYS A 93 -15.66 3.17 -0.77
C LYS A 93 -15.44 4.26 0.26
N GLN A 94 -14.79 3.96 1.38
CA GLN A 94 -14.51 4.93 2.44
C GLN A 94 -13.60 6.06 1.95
N SER A 95 -13.73 7.24 2.58
CA SER A 95 -12.76 8.33 2.46
C SER A 95 -11.44 7.93 3.14
N ALA A 96 -10.34 8.61 2.78
CA ALA A 96 -9.04 8.37 3.40
C ALA A 96 -9.10 8.55 4.94
N GLY A 97 -9.75 9.62 5.40
CA GLY A 97 -9.91 9.91 6.83
C GLY A 97 -10.66 8.81 7.58
N GLY A 98 -11.86 8.44 7.09
CA GLY A 98 -12.66 7.39 7.75
C GLY A 98 -11.99 6.02 7.73
N TYR A 99 -11.25 5.70 6.68
CA TYR A 99 -10.46 4.47 6.63
C TYR A 99 -9.32 4.47 7.67
N LEU A 100 -8.62 5.60 7.83
CA LEU A 100 -7.54 5.72 8.81
C LEU A 100 -8.03 5.66 10.25
N GLU A 101 -9.21 6.22 10.56
CA GLU A 101 -9.84 6.08 11.87
C GLU A 101 -10.11 4.61 12.21
N GLU A 102 -10.67 3.85 11.26
CA GLU A 102 -10.89 2.41 11.42
C GLU A 102 -9.57 1.66 11.65
N VAL A 103 -8.56 1.91 10.82
CA VAL A 103 -7.25 1.26 10.94
C VAL A 103 -6.57 1.61 12.26
N SER A 104 -6.65 2.87 12.70
CA SER A 104 -6.06 3.34 13.95
C SER A 104 -6.66 2.60 15.16
N SER A 105 -7.96 2.30 15.14
CA SER A 105 -8.61 1.52 16.22
C SER A 105 -8.10 0.07 16.33
N GLN A 106 -7.37 -0.41 15.32
CA GLN A 106 -6.83 -1.77 15.24
C GLN A 106 -5.32 -1.81 15.01
N ALA A 107 -4.61 -0.69 15.23
CA ALA A 107 -3.19 -0.56 14.92
C ALA A 107 -2.34 -1.63 15.61
N ASP A 108 -2.69 -2.00 16.85
CA ASP A 108 -1.98 -2.99 17.66
C ASP A 108 -1.95 -4.40 17.05
N LYS A 109 -2.82 -4.69 16.07
CA LYS A 109 -2.85 -5.99 15.38
C LYS A 109 -1.70 -6.14 14.38
N TYR A 110 -1.06 -5.05 13.97
CA TYR A 110 -0.05 -5.06 12.91
C TYR A 110 1.38 -5.03 13.48
N ASN A 111 2.31 -5.45 12.63
CA ASN A 111 3.76 -5.23 12.81
C ASN A 111 4.19 -3.95 12.10
#